data_AF-A0A9P0GKM2-F1
#
_entry.id   AF-A0A9P0GKM2-F1
#
_cell.length_a   1.000
_cell.length_b   1.000
_cell.length_c   1.000
_cell.angle_alpha   90.00
_cell.angle_beta   90.00
_cell.angle_gamma   90.00
#
_symmetry.space_group_name_H-M   'P 1'
#
loop_
_entity.id
_entity.type
_entity.pdbx_description
1 polymer ?
#
loop_
_entity_poly.entity_id
_entity_poly.type
_entity_poly.pdbx_seq_one_letter_code
_entity_poly.pdbx_strand_id
1 'polypeptide(L)'
;MRRKIFQIQKATWFSGKNRNTRKKRKRYFGKTKVNGKWSYNIEREPRNIKERCECRVKNGTLKCSAITEKQRKDIFQYFWSLCWGEKKLFADSTVTSEIIKRSIDRKAPKQSRRN
;
A
#
# COMPACT_ATOMS: atom_id res chain seq x y z
N MET A 1 -21.32 -20.10 13.01
CA MET A 1 -20.51 -20.51 11.84
C MET A 1 -20.08 -19.28 11.02
N ARG A 2 -18.81 -19.21 10.61
CA ARG A 2 -18.30 -18.14 9.72
C ARG A 2 -18.69 -18.44 8.27
N ARG A 3 -19.40 -17.51 7.61
CA ARG A 3 -19.80 -17.66 6.20
C ARG A 3 -18.58 -17.71 5.27
N LYS A 4 -18.62 -18.59 4.27
CA LYS A 4 -17.55 -18.68 3.25
C LYS A 4 -17.66 -17.49 2.28
N ILE A 5 -16.54 -17.04 1.72
CA ILE A 5 -16.42 -15.80 0.93
C ILE A 5 -17.44 -15.73 -0.23
N PHE A 6 -17.70 -16.85 -0.91
CA PHE A 6 -18.65 -16.91 -2.03
C PHE A 6 -20.12 -16.77 -1.60
N GLN A 7 -20.44 -17.03 -0.32
CA GLN A 7 -21.79 -16.91 0.24
C GLN A 7 -22.08 -15.50 0.77
N ILE A 8 -21.07 -14.62 0.78
CA ILE A 8 -21.21 -13.24 1.28
C ILE A 8 -21.62 -12.36 0.09
N GLN A 9 -22.79 -11.74 0.19
CA GLN A 9 -23.18 -10.69 -0.75
C GLN A 9 -22.15 -9.56 -0.72
N LYS A 10 -21.55 -9.24 -1.88
CA LYS A 10 -20.49 -8.21 -1.97
C LYS A 10 -20.94 -6.85 -1.40
N ALA A 11 -22.24 -6.54 -1.46
CA ALA A 11 -22.82 -5.31 -0.94
C ALA A 11 -22.78 -5.21 0.61
N THR A 12 -22.81 -6.32 1.33
CA THR A 12 -22.73 -6.34 2.81
C THR A 12 -21.29 -6.45 3.32
N TRP A 13 -20.32 -6.64 2.41
CA TRP A 13 -18.91 -6.75 2.77
C TRP A 13 -18.29 -5.38 3.06
N PHE A 14 -18.29 -5.00 4.33
CA PHE A 14 -17.78 -3.71 4.82
C PHE A 14 -16.33 -3.41 4.36
N SER A 15 -15.46 -4.42 4.37
CA SER A 15 -14.09 -4.29 3.87
C SER A 15 -14.03 -3.93 2.37
N GLY A 16 -14.95 -4.48 1.57
CA GLY A 16 -15.07 -4.16 0.15
C GLY A 16 -15.54 -2.72 -0.07
N LYS A 17 -16.56 -2.28 0.67
CA LYS A 17 -17.04 -0.90 0.67
C LYS A 17 -15.91 0.07 1.03
N ASN A 18 -15.22 -0.14 2.16
CA ASN A 18 -14.10 0.69 2.58
C ASN A 18 -12.95 0.73 1.56
N ARG A 19 -12.64 -0.39 0.90
CA ARG A 19 -11.64 -0.43 -0.18
C ARG A 19 -12.04 0.52 -1.32
N ASN A 20 -13.31 0.52 -1.72
CA ASN A 20 -13.81 1.40 -2.78
C ASN A 20 -13.85 2.87 -2.35
N THR A 21 -14.29 3.16 -1.13
CA THR A 21 -14.30 4.52 -0.55
C THR A 21 -12.89 5.10 -0.46
N ARG A 22 -11.91 4.29 -0.01
CA ARG A 22 -10.49 4.64 0.05
C ARG A 22 -9.88 4.88 -1.33
N LYS A 23 -10.32 4.15 -2.37
CA LYS A 23 -9.91 4.40 -3.76
C LYS A 23 -10.43 5.74 -4.27
N LYS A 24 -11.68 6.10 -3.93
CA LYS A 24 -12.33 7.36 -4.32
C LYS A 24 -11.90 8.57 -3.47
N ARG A 25 -10.86 8.44 -2.63
CA ARG A 25 -10.39 9.49 -1.70
C ARG A 25 -11.51 10.03 -0.81
N LYS A 26 -12.45 9.19 -0.38
CA LYS A 26 -13.52 9.57 0.55
C LYS A 26 -13.18 9.11 1.96
N ARG A 27 -13.79 9.76 2.95
CA ARG A 27 -13.74 9.33 4.36
C ARG A 27 -14.24 7.90 4.48
N TYR A 28 -13.56 7.08 5.26
CA TYR A 28 -13.93 5.66 5.44
C TYR A 28 -13.75 5.24 6.90
N PHE A 29 -14.48 4.22 7.34
CA PHE A 29 -14.40 3.73 8.72
C PHE A 29 -13.36 2.63 8.82
N GLY A 30 -12.26 2.89 9.51
CA GLY A 30 -11.22 1.92 9.81
C GLY A 30 -11.37 1.35 11.22
N LYS A 31 -10.53 0.35 11.50
CA LYS A 31 -10.29 -0.12 12.87
C LYS A 31 -8.94 0.38 13.38
N THR A 32 -8.87 0.72 14.66
CA THR A 32 -7.62 1.02 15.36
C THR A 32 -7.67 0.42 16.77
N LYS A 33 -6.50 0.19 17.35
CA LYS A 33 -6.40 -0.21 18.75
C LYS A 33 -6.20 1.07 19.58
N VAL A 34 -7.14 1.36 20.48
CA VAL A 34 -7.05 2.48 21.44
C VAL A 34 -7.06 1.86 22.83
N ASN A 35 -6.04 2.15 23.65
CA ASN A 35 -5.93 1.68 25.03
C ASN A 35 -6.15 0.16 25.17
N GLY A 36 -5.48 -0.63 24.33
CA GLY A 36 -5.58 -2.09 24.39
C GLY A 36 -6.83 -2.69 23.72
N LYS A 37 -7.87 -1.91 23.43
CA LYS A 37 -9.14 -2.37 22.84
C LYS A 37 -9.27 -2.00 21.37
N TRP A 38 -9.88 -2.88 20.57
CA TRP A 38 -10.15 -2.61 19.17
C TRP A 38 -11.42 -1.76 19.01
N SER A 39 -11.30 -0.59 18.40
CA SER A 39 -12.43 0.22 17.94
C SER A 39 -12.56 0.08 16.42
N TYR A 40 -13.77 -0.18 15.94
CA TYR A 40 -14.04 -0.61 14.55
C TYR A 40 -14.70 0.46 13.66
N ASN A 41 -15.08 1.61 14.23
CA ASN A 41 -15.80 2.69 13.54
C ASN A 41 -15.04 4.02 13.62
N ILE A 42 -13.72 3.97 13.44
CA ILE A 42 -12.91 5.18 13.46
C ILE A 42 -12.90 5.78 12.07
N GLU A 43 -13.42 7.00 11.96
CA GLU A 43 -13.37 7.75 10.73
C GLU A 43 -11.92 8.04 10.34
N ARG A 44 -11.58 7.70 9.09
CA ARG A 44 -10.28 7.97 8.48
C ARG A 44 -10.46 9.03 7.43
N GLU A 45 -9.58 10.01 7.44
CA GLU A 45 -9.56 11.07 6.46
C GLU A 45 -9.29 10.54 5.03
N PRO A 46 -9.71 11.32 4.02
CA PRO A 46 -9.29 11.12 2.64
C PRO A 46 -7.78 10.92 2.50
N ARG A 47 -7.37 10.17 1.48
CA ARG A 47 -5.94 10.10 1.14
C ARG A 47 -5.47 11.47 0.66
N ASN A 48 -4.55 12.04 1.41
CA ASN A 48 -3.78 13.21 1.05
C ASN A 48 -2.29 12.87 1.06
N ILE A 49 -1.54 13.62 0.25
CA ILE A 49 -0.09 13.55 0.29
C ILE A 49 0.39 14.28 1.54
N LYS A 50 1.36 13.70 2.25
CA LYS A 50 1.96 14.34 3.42
C LYS A 50 2.86 15.49 2.98
N GLU A 51 3.34 16.28 3.92
CA GLU A 51 4.44 17.22 3.66
C GLU A 51 5.69 16.49 3.15
N ARG A 52 6.58 17.25 2.52
CA ARG A 52 7.82 16.71 1.99
C ARG A 52 8.73 16.29 3.15
N CYS A 53 9.49 15.20 2.99
CA CYS A 53 10.52 14.88 3.98
C CYS A 53 11.61 15.97 3.94
N GLU A 54 12.21 16.25 5.09
CA GLU A 54 13.44 17.05 5.20
C GLU A 54 14.70 16.17 5.19
N CYS A 55 14.58 14.98 4.61
CA CYS A 55 15.61 13.96 4.71
C CYS A 55 16.87 14.35 3.90
N ARG A 56 17.94 14.75 4.62
CA ARG A 56 19.24 15.16 4.06
C ARG A 56 20.19 13.97 3.97
N VAL A 57 20.07 13.18 2.90
CA VAL A 57 20.94 12.02 2.70
C VAL A 57 22.13 12.43 1.84
N LYS A 58 23.30 12.63 2.45
CA LYS A 58 24.52 13.04 1.73
C LYS A 58 25.08 11.91 0.86
N ASN A 59 25.02 10.65 1.32
CA ASN A 59 25.60 9.48 0.64
C ASN A 59 24.72 8.21 0.81
N GLY A 60 23.54 8.18 0.21
CA GLY A 60 22.63 7.03 0.32
C GLY A 60 21.79 6.80 -0.93
N THR A 61 21.08 5.68 -0.96
CA THR A 61 20.19 5.26 -2.06
C THR A 61 18.93 6.11 -2.16
N LEU A 62 18.58 6.85 -1.10
CA LEU A 62 17.44 7.75 -1.07
C LEU A 62 17.73 9.02 -1.88
N LYS A 63 17.06 9.17 -3.02
CA LYS A 63 17.16 10.34 -3.93
C LYS A 63 15.96 11.28 -3.82
N CYS A 64 15.38 11.45 -2.62
CA CYS A 64 14.18 12.26 -2.41
C CYS A 64 14.34 13.73 -2.83
N SER A 65 15.56 14.27 -2.83
CA SER A 65 15.87 15.62 -3.31
C SER A 65 15.78 15.75 -4.84
N ALA A 66 15.98 14.66 -5.59
CA ALA A 66 15.96 14.67 -7.05
C ALA A 66 14.56 14.88 -7.65
N ILE A 67 13.50 14.61 -6.87
CA ILE A 67 12.11 14.82 -7.29
C ILE A 67 11.65 16.18 -6.78
N THR A 68 11.14 17.04 -7.65
CA THR A 68 10.56 18.33 -7.25
C THR A 68 9.22 18.15 -6.53
N GLU A 69 8.80 19.15 -5.73
CA GLU A 69 7.48 19.07 -5.07
C GLU A 69 6.33 19.05 -6.08
N LYS A 70 6.50 19.70 -7.24
CA LYS A 70 5.58 19.64 -8.37
C LYS A 70 5.43 18.21 -8.88
N GLN A 71 6.54 17.56 -9.26
CA GLN A 71 6.52 16.17 -9.73
C GLN A 71 5.90 15.23 -8.70
N ARG A 72 6.20 15.43 -7.42
CA ARG A 72 5.64 14.64 -6.32
C ARG A 72 4.11 14.75 -6.25
N LYS A 73 3.56 15.96 -6.40
CA LYS A 73 2.11 16.21 -6.44
C LYS A 73 1.47 15.64 -7.71
N ASP A 74 2.10 15.82 -8.86
CA ASP A 74 1.62 15.34 -10.16
C ASP A 74 1.54 13.81 -10.18
N ILE A 75 2.61 13.12 -9.75
CA ILE A 75 2.65 11.66 -9.61
C ILE A 75 1.53 11.19 -8.68
N PHE A 76 1.32 11.87 -7.55
CA PHE A 76 0.25 11.51 -6.62
C PHE A 76 -1.13 11.65 -7.26
N GLN A 77 -1.41 12.80 -7.88
CA GLN A 77 -2.72 13.06 -8.50
C GLN A 77 -3.01 12.09 -9.64
N TYR A 78 -2.03 11.91 -10.54
CA TYR A 78 -2.13 10.98 -11.65
C TYR A 78 -2.29 9.54 -11.15
N PHE A 79 -1.42 9.08 -10.25
CA PHE A 79 -1.54 7.72 -9.70
C PHE A 79 -2.93 7.47 -9.11
N TRP A 80 -3.51 8.42 -8.38
CA TRP A 80 -4.81 8.21 -7.73
C TRP A 80 -6.00 8.29 -8.69
N SER A 81 -5.90 8.98 -9.83
CA SER A 81 -6.96 9.01 -10.85
C SER A 81 -7.12 7.67 -11.59
N LEU A 82 -6.03 6.88 -11.69
CA LEU A 82 -6.00 5.59 -12.38
C LEU A 82 -6.84 4.49 -11.70
N CYS A 83 -7.32 3.53 -12.50
CA CYS A 83 -7.91 2.30 -12.01
C CYS A 83 -6.84 1.35 -11.41
N TRP A 84 -7.26 0.22 -10.84
CA TRP A 84 -6.31 -0.67 -10.14
C TRP A 84 -5.32 -1.36 -11.09
N GLY A 85 -5.75 -1.71 -12.31
CA GLY A 85 -4.86 -2.32 -13.31
C GLY A 85 -3.81 -1.32 -13.79
N GLU A 86 -4.25 -0.12 -14.15
CA GLU A 86 -3.38 0.99 -14.58
C GLU A 86 -2.40 1.42 -13.48
N LYS A 87 -2.82 1.45 -12.22
CA LYS A 87 -1.92 1.70 -11.07
C LYS A 87 -0.76 0.72 -11.03
N LYS A 88 -1.01 -0.56 -11.34
CA LYS A 88 0.04 -1.58 -11.35
C LYS A 88 1.02 -1.31 -12.50
N LEU A 89 0.50 -1.09 -13.70
CA LEU A 89 1.34 -0.78 -14.87
C LEU A 89 2.15 0.50 -14.68
N PHE A 90 1.55 1.55 -14.10
CA PHE A 90 2.24 2.79 -13.80
C PHE A 90 3.36 2.58 -12.77
N ALA A 91 3.12 1.80 -11.72
CA ALA A 91 4.16 1.46 -10.76
C ALA A 91 5.30 0.67 -11.45
N ASP A 92 4.97 -0.37 -12.18
CA ASP A 92 5.95 -1.25 -12.85
C ASP A 92 6.79 -0.48 -13.89
N SER A 93 6.21 0.51 -14.59
CA SER A 93 6.93 1.36 -15.55
C SER A 93 7.75 2.49 -14.92
N THR A 94 7.53 2.81 -13.64
CA THR A 94 8.22 3.90 -12.94
C THR A 94 9.34 3.43 -12.01
N VAL A 95 9.49 2.10 -11.83
CA VAL A 95 10.57 1.52 -11.03
C VAL A 95 11.39 0.51 -11.81
N THR A 96 12.71 0.61 -11.69
CA THR A 96 13.63 -0.42 -12.16
C THR A 96 13.72 -1.53 -11.11
N SER A 97 13.33 -2.75 -11.48
CA SER A 97 13.43 -3.90 -10.59
C SER A 97 14.78 -4.60 -10.77
N GLU A 98 15.64 -4.52 -9.76
CA GLU A 98 16.87 -5.31 -9.73
C GLU A 98 16.61 -6.66 -9.05
N ILE A 99 16.90 -7.76 -9.74
CA ILE A 99 16.83 -9.09 -9.14
C ILE A 99 17.99 -9.21 -8.16
N ILE A 100 17.70 -9.08 -6.86
CA ILE A 100 18.68 -9.34 -5.82
C ILE A 100 18.98 -10.85 -5.85
N LYS A 101 20.20 -11.22 -6.26
CA LYS A 101 20.76 -12.56 -6.04
C LYS A 101 20.95 -12.75 -4.54
N ARG A 102 19.86 -12.99 -3.79
CA ARG A 102 20.01 -13.62 -2.48
C ARG A 102 20.55 -15.01 -2.77
N SER A 103 21.84 -15.23 -2.52
CA SER A 103 22.33 -16.60 -2.38
C SER A 103 21.51 -17.21 -1.26
N ILE A 104 20.59 -18.10 -1.62
CA ILE A 104 20.01 -18.98 -0.62
C ILE A 104 21.14 -19.96 -0.32
N ASP A 105 21.94 -19.66 0.70
CA ASP A 105 22.94 -20.57 1.22
C ASP A 105 22.21 -21.73 1.93
N ARG A 106 21.63 -22.61 1.11
CA ARG A 106 21.03 -23.87 1.53
C ARG A 106 22.19 -24.82 1.80
N LYS A 107 22.47 -25.12 3.07
CA LYS A 107 23.37 -26.23 3.45
C LYS A 107 23.01 -27.54 2.73
N ALA A 108 21.72 -27.76 2.44
CA ALA A 108 21.23 -28.84 1.59
C ALA A 108 20.12 -28.32 0.65
N PRO A 109 20.26 -28.46 -0.68
CA PRO A 109 19.34 -27.86 -1.66
C PRO A 109 17.91 -28.44 -1.63
N LYS A 110 17.70 -29.63 -1.06
CA LYS A 110 16.42 -30.38 -1.10
C LYS A 110 15.76 -30.59 0.27
N GLN A 111 16.28 -30.00 1.35
CA GLN A 111 15.74 -30.23 2.69
C GLN A 111 14.72 -29.14 3.06
N SER A 112 13.48 -29.55 3.30
CA SER A 112 12.43 -28.69 3.87
C SER A 112 12.79 -28.31 5.31
N ARG A 113 12.51 -27.06 5.73
CA ARG A 113 12.62 -26.62 7.14
C ARG A 113 11.40 -26.95 7.99
N ARG A 114 10.33 -27.48 7.38
CA ARG A 114 9.24 -28.12 8.12
C ARG A 114 9.68 -29.55 8.40
N ASN A 115 10.08 -29.79 9.64
CA ASN A 115 9.92 -31.10 10.27
C ASN A 115 8.43 -31.35 10.47
#